data_AF-A0AAN6RNC3-F1
#
_entry.id   AF-A0AAN6RNC3-F1
#
_cell.length_a   1.000
_cell.length_b   1.000
_cell.length_c   1.000
_cell.angle_alpha   90.00
_cell.angle_beta   90.00
_cell.angle_gamma   90.00
#
_symmetry.space_group_name_H-M   'P 1'
#
loop_
_entity.id
_entity.type
_entity.pdbx_description
1 polymer ?
#
loop_
_entity_poly.entity_id
_entity_poly.type
_entity_poly.pdbx_seq_one_letter_code
_entity_poly.pdbx_strand_id
1 'polypeptide(L)'
;MTDVKQYEITEPWLKLHCALGEAPFWEESTNTLRFVDVEKQELHHVSLAQGPSSHKIVKQNDICITVTADIEGNDKEFIFGGKYGYGVCNRETGEYRWIKKVWNEEEVKAGKLEKFRGNDGAVDSGGGSGWDSCSTRWSAR
;
A
#
# COMPACT_ATOMS: atom_id res chain seq x y z
N MET A 1 16.57 -20.09 -29.74
CA MET A 1 15.53 -20.22 -28.70
C MET A 1 16.20 -19.80 -27.42
N THR A 2 15.71 -18.76 -26.74
CA THR A 2 16.26 -18.31 -25.47
C THR A 2 16.02 -19.40 -24.43
N ASP A 3 17.07 -19.83 -23.73
CA ASP A 3 16.97 -20.86 -22.68
C ASP A 3 15.98 -20.42 -21.59
N VAL A 4 15.07 -21.33 -21.21
CA VAL A 4 14.14 -21.10 -20.10
C VAL A 4 14.92 -21.22 -18.80
N LYS A 5 14.93 -20.15 -17.98
CA LYS A 5 15.57 -20.13 -16.68
C LYS A 5 14.59 -20.57 -15.60
N GLN A 6 14.88 -21.69 -14.93
CA GLN A 6 14.10 -22.19 -13.81
C GLN A 6 14.70 -21.68 -12.50
N TYR A 7 13.84 -21.19 -11.60
CA TYR A 7 14.22 -20.76 -10.26
C TYR A 7 13.50 -21.65 -9.24
N GLU A 8 14.24 -22.18 -8.29
CA GLU A 8 13.69 -22.89 -7.12
C GLU A 8 13.84 -21.98 -5.90
N ILE A 9 12.72 -21.74 -5.21
CA ILE A 9 12.68 -20.95 -3.97
C ILE A 9 12.44 -21.92 -2.83
N THR A 10 13.49 -22.23 -2.06
CA THR A 10 13.43 -23.18 -0.93
C THR A 10 12.89 -22.55 0.35
N GLU A 11 13.01 -21.23 0.48
CA GLU A 11 12.49 -20.45 1.59
C GLU A 11 12.04 -19.05 1.14
N PRO A 12 10.99 -18.47 1.76
CA PRO A 12 10.54 -17.13 1.43
C PRO A 12 11.61 -16.10 1.83
N TRP A 13 11.87 -15.14 0.94
CA TRP A 13 12.80 -14.04 1.23
C TRP A 13 12.35 -13.23 2.45
N LEU A 14 11.05 -12.97 2.57
CA LEU A 14 10.42 -12.41 3.76
C LEU A 14 9.37 -13.39 4.29
N LYS A 15 9.65 -14.01 5.43
CA LYS A 15 8.70 -14.91 6.10
C LYS A 15 7.74 -14.13 6.99
N LEU A 16 6.83 -13.39 6.35
CA LEU A 16 5.80 -12.62 7.02
C LEU A 16 4.47 -13.35 6.97
N HIS A 17 3.72 -13.30 8.06
CA HIS A 17 2.37 -13.85 8.13
C HIS A 17 1.33 -12.77 7.83
N CYS A 18 1.51 -12.04 6.71
CA CYS A 18 0.56 -11.01 6.31
C CYS A 18 -0.84 -11.64 6.14
N ALA A 19 -1.87 -10.93 6.59
CA ALA A 19 -3.25 -11.33 6.37
C ALA A 19 -3.67 -11.03 4.92
N LEU A 20 -3.31 -9.84 4.42
CA LEU A 20 -3.42 -9.49 3.00
C LEU A 20 -2.30 -8.52 2.60
N GLY A 21 -1.14 -9.09 2.23
CA GLY A 21 0.01 -8.33 1.77
C GLY A 21 -0.19 -7.80 0.35
N GLU A 22 -0.13 -6.49 0.16
CA GLU A 22 -0.45 -5.81 -1.11
C GLU A 22 0.43 -4.57 -1.36
N ALA A 23 0.28 -4.01 -2.57
CA ALA A 23 0.91 -2.78 -3.03
C ALA A 23 2.43 -2.71 -2.79
N PRO A 24 3.20 -3.71 -3.27
CA PRO A 24 4.65 -3.61 -3.26
C PRO A 24 5.10 -2.43 -4.13
N PHE A 25 5.86 -1.53 -3.53
CA PHE A 25 6.42 -0.34 -4.15
C PHE A 25 7.92 -0.28 -3.87
N TRP A 26 8.73 -0.32 -4.93
CA TRP A 26 10.17 -0.13 -4.81
C TRP A 26 10.51 1.36 -4.85
N GLU A 27 11.14 1.83 -3.78
CA GLU A 27 11.61 3.20 -3.63
C GLU A 27 13.07 3.28 -4.08
N GLU A 28 13.31 3.82 -5.28
CA GLU A 28 14.65 3.89 -5.86
C GLU A 28 15.61 4.74 -5.01
N SER A 29 15.14 5.85 -4.44
CA SER A 29 15.96 6.81 -3.69
C SER A 29 16.60 6.22 -2.43
N THR A 30 15.94 5.26 -1.78
CA THR A 30 16.41 4.62 -0.54
C THR A 30 16.74 3.14 -0.71
N ASN A 31 16.51 2.59 -1.91
CA ASN A 31 16.54 1.17 -2.20
C ASN A 31 15.75 0.34 -1.17
N THR A 32 14.52 0.79 -0.90
CA THR A 32 13.59 0.19 0.07
C THR A 32 12.39 -0.37 -0.67
N LEU A 33 11.91 -1.54 -0.25
CA LEU A 33 10.59 -2.03 -0.63
C LEU A 33 9.59 -1.64 0.46
N ARG A 34 8.57 -0.89 0.06
CA ARG A 34 7.40 -0.55 0.87
C ARG A 34 6.21 -1.39 0.43
N PHE A 35 5.41 -1.85 1.36
CA PHE A 35 4.17 -2.58 1.08
C PHE A 35 3.24 -2.50 2.30
N VAL A 36 2.01 -2.97 2.15
CA VAL A 36 1.00 -2.90 3.21
C VAL A 36 0.44 -4.29 3.53
N ASP A 37 0.01 -4.48 4.77
CA ASP A 37 -0.96 -5.53 5.11
C ASP A 37 -2.33 -4.86 5.29
N VAL A 38 -3.20 -5.03 4.29
CA VAL A 38 -4.47 -4.30 4.20
C VAL A 38 -5.41 -4.64 5.35
N GLU A 39 -5.46 -5.92 5.73
CA GLU A 39 -6.37 -6.43 6.76
C GLU A 39 -5.83 -6.15 8.17
N LYS A 40 -4.50 -6.16 8.36
CA LYS A 40 -3.89 -5.76 9.64
C LYS A 40 -3.64 -4.26 9.79
N GLN A 41 -3.83 -3.49 8.72
CA GLN A 41 -3.60 -2.06 8.66
C GLN A 41 -2.13 -1.67 8.90
N GLU A 42 -1.19 -2.53 8.51
CA GLU A 42 0.24 -2.34 8.74
C GLU A 42 0.94 -1.75 7.51
N LEU A 43 1.81 -0.77 7.74
CA LEU A 43 2.75 -0.25 6.74
C LEU A 43 4.13 -0.89 6.98
N HIS A 44 4.67 -1.58 5.98
CA HIS A 44 5.93 -2.31 6.08
C HIS A 44 7.01 -1.72 5.19
N HIS A 45 8.22 -1.65 5.71
CA HIS A 45 9.42 -1.26 4.97
C HIS A 45 10.50 -2.32 5.15
N VAL A 46 11.27 -2.57 4.09
CA VAL A 46 12.47 -3.41 4.12
C VAL A 46 13.54 -2.81 3.20
N SER A 47 14.75 -2.63 3.72
CA SER A 47 15.88 -2.20 2.89
C SER A 47 16.39 -3.37 2.06
N LEU A 48 16.42 -3.22 0.74
CA LEU A 48 16.92 -4.26 -0.15
C LEU A 48 18.45 -4.41 -0.06
N ALA A 49 19.16 -3.36 0.35
CA ALA A 49 20.61 -3.39 0.57
C ALA A 49 21.00 -4.18 1.84
N GLN A 50 20.22 -4.04 2.92
CA GLN A 50 20.45 -4.77 4.17
C GLN A 50 19.80 -6.15 4.19
N GLY A 51 18.78 -6.35 3.35
CA GLY A 51 18.06 -7.61 3.23
C GLY A 51 16.92 -7.78 4.26
N PRO A 52 16.36 -9.00 4.36
CA PRO A 52 15.15 -9.29 5.14
C PRO A 52 15.21 -8.88 6.61
N SER A 53 16.39 -8.91 7.23
CA SER A 53 16.59 -8.54 8.64
C SER A 53 16.33 -7.06 8.93
N SER A 54 16.26 -6.22 7.89
CA SER A 54 15.92 -4.79 8.03
C SER A 54 14.41 -4.52 8.01
N HIS A 55 13.58 -5.56 7.87
CA HIS A 55 12.13 -5.41 7.88
C HIS A 55 11.64 -4.76 9.17
N LYS A 56 10.70 -3.83 9.01
CA LYS A 56 9.96 -3.23 10.12
C LYS A 56 8.54 -2.90 9.71
N ILE A 57 7.65 -2.95 10.71
CA ILE A 57 6.35 -2.29 10.65
C ILE A 57 6.61 -0.83 11.03
N VAL A 58 6.44 0.08 10.08
CA VAL A 58 6.59 1.53 10.32
C VAL A 58 5.44 2.03 11.20
N LYS A 59 4.22 1.60 10.89
CA LYS A 59 3.00 1.99 11.60
C LYS A 59 1.92 0.94 11.44
N GLN A 60 1.18 0.69 12.52
CA GLN A 60 -0.15 0.11 12.46
C GLN A 60 -1.16 1.27 12.43
N ASN A 61 -1.84 1.44 11.31
CA ASN A 61 -2.77 2.53 11.06
C ASN A 61 -4.15 2.21 11.63
N ASP A 62 -5.00 3.22 11.72
CA ASP A 62 -6.43 3.10 12.03
C ASP A 62 -7.29 2.95 10.75
N ILE A 63 -6.63 2.83 9.59
CA ILE A 63 -7.26 2.71 8.27
C ILE A 63 -6.58 1.63 7.43
N CYS A 64 -7.35 1.05 6.51
CA CYS A 64 -6.79 0.18 5.47
C CYS A 64 -6.25 1.05 4.32
N ILE A 65 -4.92 1.14 4.22
CA ILE A 65 -4.22 1.61 3.02
C ILE A 65 -4.10 0.43 2.06
N THR A 66 -4.36 0.65 0.77
CA THR A 66 -4.43 -0.44 -0.23
C THR A 66 -3.51 -0.23 -1.41
N VAL A 67 -3.11 1.02 -1.68
CA VAL A 67 -2.12 1.37 -2.70
C VAL A 67 -1.23 2.51 -2.22
N THR A 68 0.04 2.51 -2.62
CA THR A 68 0.97 3.61 -2.35
C THR A 68 1.75 3.99 -3.61
N ALA A 69 2.18 5.24 -3.70
CA ALA A 69 3.26 5.64 -4.60
C ALA A 69 4.02 6.85 -4.09
N ASP A 70 5.21 7.04 -4.63
CA ASP A 70 6.01 8.22 -4.33
C ASP A 70 5.45 9.48 -5.00
N ILE A 71 5.76 10.62 -4.40
CA ILE A 71 5.42 11.94 -4.91
C ILE A 71 6.69 12.55 -5.48
N GLU A 72 6.66 12.97 -6.74
CA GLU A 72 7.82 13.60 -7.37
C GLU A 72 8.28 14.83 -6.59
N GLY A 73 9.58 14.91 -6.29
CA GLY A 73 10.18 16.01 -5.54
C GLY A 73 9.90 16.01 -4.04
N ASN A 74 9.29 14.97 -3.47
CA ASN A 74 9.04 14.84 -2.03
C ASN A 74 9.59 13.50 -1.50
N ASP A 75 10.67 13.58 -0.73
CA ASP A 75 11.36 12.45 -0.12
C ASP A 75 10.75 12.04 1.24
N LYS A 76 10.05 12.96 1.90
CA LYS A 76 9.50 12.76 3.25
C LYS A 76 8.16 12.05 3.26
N GLU A 77 7.40 12.13 2.18
CA GLU A 77 6.04 11.65 2.11
C GLU A 77 5.78 10.82 0.86
N PHE A 78 4.70 10.06 0.89
CA PHE A 78 4.18 9.32 -0.26
C PHE A 78 2.65 9.45 -0.29
N ILE A 79 2.05 9.29 -1.46
CA ILE A 79 0.59 9.30 -1.62
C ILE A 79 0.04 7.89 -1.43
N PHE A 80 -1.16 7.79 -0.90
CA PHE A 80 -1.85 6.52 -0.74
C PHE A 80 -3.32 6.61 -1.14
N GLY A 81 -3.86 5.46 -1.56
CA GLY A 81 -5.28 5.16 -1.67
C GLY A 81 -5.68 4.12 -0.63
N GLY A 82 -6.92 4.18 -0.17
CA GLY A 82 -7.41 3.27 0.86
C GLY A 82 -8.93 3.35 1.06
N LYS A 83 -9.42 2.71 2.13
CA LYS A 83 -10.85 2.53 2.41
C LYS A 83 -11.68 3.81 2.28
N TYR A 84 -11.17 4.94 2.76
CA TYR A 84 -11.92 6.19 2.84
C TYR A 84 -11.64 7.17 1.69
N GLY A 85 -10.61 6.92 0.88
CA GLY A 85 -10.16 7.80 -0.20
C GLY A 85 -8.64 7.94 -0.23
N TYR A 86 -8.17 9.13 -0.59
CA TYR A 86 -6.77 9.44 -0.88
C TYR A 86 -6.16 10.35 0.19
N GLY A 87 -4.90 10.09 0.51
CA GLY A 87 -4.14 10.89 1.45
C GLY A 87 -2.65 10.81 1.19
N VAL A 88 -1.91 11.43 2.09
CA VAL A 88 -0.45 11.48 2.07
C VAL A 88 0.07 11.10 3.43
N CYS A 89 1.11 10.26 3.43
CA CYS A 89 1.66 9.60 4.60
C CYS A 89 3.15 9.94 4.72
N ASN A 90 3.58 10.23 5.94
CA ASN A 90 4.99 10.45 6.26
C ASN A 90 5.73 9.10 6.23
N ARG A 91 6.83 9.06 5.48
CA ARG A 91 7.61 7.86 5.19
C ARG A 91 8.28 7.25 6.43
N GLU A 92 8.66 8.08 7.39
CA GLU A 92 9.38 7.64 8.59
C GLU A 92 8.44 7.27 9.73
N THR A 93 7.38 8.06 9.94
CA THR A 93 6.49 7.90 11.10
C THR A 93 5.21 7.13 10.77
N GLY A 94 4.82 7.06 9.51
CA GLY A 94 3.53 6.54 9.06
C GLY A 94 2.33 7.44 9.36
N GLU A 95 2.54 8.61 9.98
CA GLU A 95 1.47 9.58 10.22
C GLU A 95 0.93 10.12 8.89
N TYR A 96 -0.39 10.30 8.79
CA TYR A 96 -1.02 10.64 7.53
C TYR A 96 -2.04 11.77 7.64
N ARG A 97 -2.35 12.39 6.50
CA ARG A 97 -3.46 13.36 6.35
C ARG A 97 -4.25 13.09 5.07
N TRP A 98 -5.51 13.47 5.09
CA TRP A 98 -6.41 13.29 3.94
C TRP A 98 -6.20 14.38 2.88
N ILE A 99 -6.15 13.97 1.61
CA ILE A 99 -6.32 14.87 0.46
C ILE A 99 -7.79 14.91 0.07
N LYS A 100 -8.42 13.74 -0.06
CA LYS A 100 -9.81 13.62 -0.50
C LYS A 100 -10.44 12.35 0.02
N LYS A 101 -11.54 12.49 0.77
CA LYS A 101 -12.46 11.38 1.03
C LYS A 101 -13.42 11.21 -0.16
N VAL A 102 -13.68 9.98 -0.56
CA VAL A 102 -14.41 9.67 -1.81
C VAL A 102 -15.90 9.42 -1.59
N TRP A 103 -16.31 9.08 -0.36
CA TRP A 103 -17.69 8.78 -0.03
C TRP A 103 -18.46 10.05 0.34
N ASN A 104 -19.63 10.24 -0.25
CA ASN A 104 -20.55 11.30 0.16
C ASN A 104 -21.46 10.85 1.33
N GLU A 105 -22.20 11.78 1.93
CA GLU A 105 -23.06 11.47 3.10
C GLU A 105 -24.13 10.42 2.82
N GLU A 106 -24.72 10.41 1.62
CA GLU A 106 -25.75 9.45 1.23
C GLU A 106 -25.16 8.04 1.11
N GLU A 107 -23.96 7.94 0.55
CA GLU A 107 -23.22 6.68 0.43
C GLU A 107 -22.78 6.13 1.79
N VAL A 108 -22.37 7.02 2.69
CA VAL A 108 -22.08 6.65 4.08
C VAL A 108 -23.35 6.14 4.76
N LYS A 109 -24.48 6.84 4.63
CA LYS A 109 -25.78 6.41 5.17
C LYS A 109 -26.25 5.07 4.57
N ALA A 110 -25.93 4.79 3.31
CA ALA A 110 -26.18 3.51 2.65
C ALA A 110 -25.24 2.37 3.11
N GLY A 111 -24.31 2.67 4.02
CA GLY A 111 -23.36 1.71 4.57
C GLY A 111 -22.26 1.32 3.59
N LYS A 112 -21.93 2.16 2.60
CA LYS A 112 -20.86 1.86 1.64
C LYS A 112 -19.50 1.71 2.32
N LEU A 113 -19.24 2.50 3.37
CA LEU A 113 -18.01 2.39 4.16
C LEU A 113 -17.77 0.99 4.72
N GLU A 114 -18.81 0.25 5.10
CA GLU A 114 -18.63 -1.09 5.67
C GLU A 114 -18.57 -2.21 4.64
N LYS A 115 -18.76 -1.89 3.35
CA LYS A 115 -18.88 -2.87 2.27
C LYS A 115 -17.77 -2.74 1.22
N PHE A 116 -17.20 -1.55 1.08
CA PHE A 116 -16.29 -1.21 0.00
C PHE A 116 -14.99 -0.61 0.54
N ARG A 117 -13.91 -0.88 -0.19
CA ARG A 117 -12.60 -0.23 -0.04
C ARG A 117 -11.92 -0.15 -1.40
N GLY A 118 -10.90 0.70 -1.49
CA GLY A 118 -9.88 0.59 -2.54
C GLY A 118 -9.21 -0.79 -2.53
N ASN A 119 -8.58 -1.16 -3.63
CA ASN A 119 -7.74 -2.35 -3.74
C ASN A 119 -6.46 -1.98 -4.46
N ASP A 120 -6.35 -2.29 -5.75
CA ASP A 120 -5.15 -2.03 -6.53
C ASP A 120 -5.27 -0.71 -7.26
N GLY A 121 -4.16 0.02 -7.28
CA GLY A 121 -3.97 1.19 -8.13
C GLY A 121 -2.51 1.33 -8.57
N ALA A 122 -2.28 2.23 -9.51
CA ALA A 122 -0.93 2.62 -9.93
C ALA A 122 -0.96 4.09 -10.39
N VAL A 123 0.21 4.73 -10.41
CA VAL A 123 0.40 6.03 -11.08
C VAL A 123 0.58 5.76 -12.57
N ASP A 124 -0.12 6.50 -13.44
CA ASP A 124 0.11 6.39 -14.87
C ASP A 124 1.46 7.02 -15.28
N SER A 125 1.94 6.75 -16.50
CA SER A 125 3.22 7.27 -17.00
C SER A 125 3.26 8.79 -17.15
N GLY A 126 2.11 9.46 -17.16
CA GLY A 126 2.01 10.93 -17.20
C GLY A 126 2.01 11.57 -15.81
N GLY A 127 2.15 10.79 -14.73
CA GLY A 127 2.00 11.26 -13.36
C GLY A 127 0.53 11.50 -12.97
N GLY A 128 -0.41 11.12 -13.84
CA GLY A 128 -1.84 11.25 -13.63
C GLY A 128 -2.36 10.29 -12.58
N SER A 129 -3.35 10.77 -11.84
CA SER A 129 -3.93 10.16 -10.66
C SER A 129 -5.02 9.13 -11.01
N GLY A 130 -4.73 8.18 -11.89
CA GLY A 130 -5.62 7.08 -12.24
C GLY A 130 -5.72 6.05 -11.11
N TRP A 131 -6.32 6.43 -9.98
CA TRP A 131 -6.22 5.64 -8.76
C TRP A 131 -7.40 4.70 -8.53
N ASP A 132 -7.01 3.50 -8.13
CA ASP A 132 -7.73 2.55 -7.29
C ASP A 132 -8.98 1.89 -7.89
N SER A 133 -8.88 0.59 -8.17
CA SER A 133 -10.03 -0.24 -8.50
C SER A 133 -10.81 -0.57 -7.21
N CYS A 134 -12.09 -0.17 -7.16
CA CYS A 134 -12.94 -0.44 -6.00
C CYS A 134 -13.29 -1.93 -5.94
N SER A 135 -12.90 -2.60 -4.85
CA SER A 135 -13.27 -3.99 -4.61
C SER A 135 -14.59 -4.07 -3.86
N THR A 136 -15.52 -4.88 -4.37
CA THR A 136 -16.78 -5.19 -3.70
C THR A 136 -16.59 -6.45 -2.85
N ARG A 137 -16.63 -6.29 -1.51
CA ARG A 137 -16.83 -7.33 -0.49
C ARG A 137 -15.58 -8.07 0.03
N TRP A 138 -15.17 -7.77 1.27
CA TRP A 138 -14.57 -8.72 2.22
C TRP A 138 -15.08 -8.40 3.64
N SER A 139 -15.36 -9.46 4.42
CA SER A 139 -16.06 -9.43 5.71
C SER A 139 -15.37 -8.51 6.72
N ALA A 140 -16.06 -7.46 7.18
CA ALA A 140 -15.71 -6.81 8.44
C ALA A 140 -15.69 -7.88 9.55
N ARG A 141 -14.57 -8.03 10.23
CA ARG A 141 -14.56 -8.50 11.61
C ARG A 141 -14.39 -7.30 12.51
#